data_AF-A0A954V1S8-F1
#
_entry.id   AF-A0A954V1S8-F1
#
_cell.length_a   1.000
_cell.length_b   1.000
_cell.length_c   1.000
_cell.angle_alpha   90.00
_cell.angle_beta   90.00
_cell.angle_gamma   90.00
#
_symmetry.space_group_name_H-M   'P 1'
#
loop_
_entity.id
_entity.type
_entity.pdbx_description
1 polymer ?
#
loop_
_entity_poly.entity_id
_entity_poly.type
_entity_poly.pdbx_seq_one_letter_code
_entity_poly.pdbx_strand_id
1 'polypeptide(L)'
;REQRYGYLEAALTTVFPAAKVVQRNLGWSGDTVWGEARARFGAAKDGFEHLETHVFAEAPSLIFVAYGGNESFAGENGLDSFIAGYERLLDVLASTGAELILLTPTPCEAAGPALRDPATQNANLRLYSDAIRQLAEQRQYRVVDLFSQLEPTAHELGYTGPLTDNGMHLTSLGYWLAAQTVLKELGLQPTSCQCELDAEGMQARAVGCRVAQLAGNAAHLQWRMSDVSPAIPPPNVQLPSTQSIRITHLPPGNYQLRLNGHPAITATADDWSDGISLPTWTSVQANSLLTEMRHKNQLYFHRWRPQNETYLFLFRKHEQGNNAVEIPQFDPLIDQVEAAINPLAQPTSIEAE
;
A
#
# COMPACT_ATOMS: atom_id res chain seq x y z
N ARG A 1 1.31 9.19 -7.07
CA ARG A 1 1.13 9.79 -5.73
C ARG A 1 1.44 8.80 -4.62
N GLU A 2 1.35 7.50 -4.89
CA GLU A 2 1.73 6.45 -3.94
C GLU A 2 3.10 6.65 -3.30
N GLN A 3 4.13 7.08 -4.05
CA GLN A 3 5.45 7.42 -3.46
C GLN A 3 5.39 8.41 -2.29
N ARG A 4 4.35 9.25 -2.19
CA ARG A 4 4.16 10.23 -1.11
C ARG A 4 3.31 9.67 0.05
N TYR A 5 2.47 8.67 -0.21
CA TYR A 5 1.58 8.10 0.80
C TYR A 5 2.13 6.80 1.40
N GLY A 6 2.72 5.91 0.60
CA GLY A 6 3.49 4.73 1.03
C GLY A 6 2.66 3.60 1.62
N TYR A 7 1.35 3.54 1.34
CA TYR A 7 0.45 2.58 1.98
C TYR A 7 0.63 1.16 1.48
N LEU A 8 0.77 0.96 0.17
CA LEU A 8 0.97 -0.39 -0.37
C LEU A 8 2.28 -0.97 0.12
N GLU A 9 3.34 -0.16 0.09
CA GLU A 9 4.65 -0.60 0.52
C GLU A 9 4.67 -0.94 2.00
N ALA A 10 4.10 -0.08 2.85
CA ALA A 10 4.00 -0.35 4.28
C ALA A 10 3.18 -1.63 4.54
N ALA A 11 2.04 -1.81 3.86
CA ALA A 11 1.18 -2.96 4.04
C ALA A 11 1.85 -4.28 3.63
N LEU A 12 2.59 -4.31 2.50
CA LEU A 12 3.36 -5.49 2.10
C LEU A 12 4.51 -5.78 3.06
N THR A 13 5.19 -4.76 3.56
CA THR A 13 6.28 -4.92 4.54
C THR A 13 5.76 -5.51 5.86
N THR A 14 4.56 -5.17 6.32
CA THR A 14 3.99 -5.75 7.55
C THR A 14 3.45 -7.17 7.37
N VAL A 15 3.08 -7.56 6.15
CA VAL A 15 2.70 -8.95 5.83
C VAL A 15 3.91 -9.88 5.79
N PHE A 16 5.08 -9.37 5.36
CA PHE A 16 6.31 -10.16 5.25
C PHE A 16 7.47 -9.60 6.09
N PRO A 17 7.30 -9.48 7.43
CA PRO A 17 8.28 -8.78 8.27
C PRO A 17 9.65 -9.47 8.27
N ALA A 18 9.69 -10.80 8.14
CA ALA A 18 10.93 -11.57 8.11
C ALA A 18 11.68 -11.49 6.77
N ALA A 19 10.98 -11.15 5.67
CA ALA A 19 11.55 -11.17 4.32
C ALA A 19 12.41 -9.93 4.00
N LYS A 20 12.32 -8.87 4.82
CA LYS A 20 13.05 -7.60 4.63
C LYS A 20 12.91 -7.08 3.19
N VAL A 21 11.67 -7.04 2.71
CA VAL A 21 11.36 -6.67 1.32
C VAL A 21 11.81 -5.25 1.03
N VAL A 22 12.61 -5.09 -0.03
CA VAL A 22 13.03 -3.81 -0.59
C VAL A 22 12.07 -3.44 -1.72
N GLN A 23 11.56 -2.21 -1.69
CA GLN A 23 10.51 -1.76 -2.62
C GLN A 23 10.93 -0.47 -3.33
N ARG A 24 10.66 -0.40 -4.63
CA ARG A 24 11.09 0.67 -5.53
C ARG A 24 9.91 1.10 -6.40
N ASN A 25 9.51 2.36 -6.29
CA ASN A 25 8.43 2.92 -7.10
C ASN A 25 9.00 3.58 -8.35
N LEU A 26 8.80 2.93 -9.50
CA LEU A 26 9.26 3.39 -10.83
C LEU A 26 8.15 4.04 -11.66
N GLY A 27 7.08 4.50 -11.01
CA GLY A 27 5.94 5.13 -11.67
C GLY A 27 6.32 6.47 -12.30
N TRP A 28 5.83 6.71 -13.52
CA TRP A 28 6.07 7.95 -14.27
C TRP A 28 4.74 8.58 -14.70
N SER A 29 4.57 9.87 -14.41
CA SER A 29 3.31 10.56 -14.68
C SER A 29 3.09 10.73 -16.18
N GLY A 30 1.89 10.38 -16.66
CA GLY A 30 1.54 10.44 -18.09
C GLY A 30 2.11 9.30 -18.94
N ASP A 31 2.74 8.31 -18.31
CA ASP A 31 3.37 7.19 -19.01
C ASP A 31 2.33 6.24 -19.62
N THR A 32 2.72 5.56 -20.69
CA THR A 32 1.94 4.50 -21.33
C THR A 32 2.80 3.25 -21.45
N VAL A 33 2.23 2.13 -21.90
CA VAL A 33 2.97 0.91 -22.26
C VAL A 33 4.11 1.13 -23.26
N TRP A 34 4.13 2.25 -23.97
CA TRP A 34 5.17 2.61 -24.93
C TRP A 34 6.27 3.51 -24.34
N GLY A 35 6.13 3.98 -23.10
CA GLY A 35 7.17 4.71 -22.39
C GLY A 35 7.43 6.14 -22.88
N GLU A 36 6.55 6.74 -23.71
CA GLU A 36 6.90 8.00 -24.40
C GLU A 36 7.09 9.18 -23.45
N ALA A 37 6.38 9.19 -22.31
CA ALA A 37 6.54 10.22 -21.30
C ALA A 37 7.95 10.24 -20.69
N ARG A 38 8.70 9.14 -20.82
CA ARG A 38 10.08 8.98 -20.34
C ARG A 38 11.12 9.42 -21.38
N ALA A 39 10.72 9.79 -22.60
CA ALA A 39 11.65 10.19 -23.66
C ALA A 39 12.39 11.51 -23.35
N ARG A 40 11.90 12.32 -22.39
CA ARG A 40 12.44 13.64 -22.04
C ARG A 40 12.44 14.56 -23.27
N PHE A 41 13.61 14.80 -23.86
CA PHE A 41 13.81 15.59 -25.09
C PHE A 41 14.15 14.72 -26.31
N GLY A 42 14.12 13.41 -26.16
CA GLY A 42 14.39 12.41 -27.19
C GLY A 42 13.15 11.97 -27.97
N ALA A 43 13.31 10.92 -28.77
CA ALA A 43 12.24 10.25 -29.48
C ALA A 43 11.53 9.21 -28.61
N ALA A 44 10.34 8.75 -29.04
CA ALA A 44 9.55 7.76 -28.30
C ALA A 44 10.36 6.49 -27.91
N LYS A 45 11.23 6.01 -28.81
CA LYS A 45 12.11 4.86 -28.53
C LYS A 45 13.02 5.08 -27.32
N ASP A 46 13.52 6.31 -27.13
CA ASP A 46 14.43 6.65 -26.04
C ASP A 46 13.68 6.57 -24.70
N GLY A 47 12.37 6.84 -24.70
CA GLY A 47 11.51 6.70 -23.53
C GLY A 47 11.34 5.25 -23.08
N PHE A 48 11.11 4.34 -24.01
CA PHE A 48 11.04 2.91 -23.70
C PHE A 48 12.39 2.35 -23.25
N GLU A 49 13.49 2.75 -23.90
CA GLU A 49 14.87 2.39 -23.46
C GLU A 49 15.17 2.91 -22.04
N HIS A 50 14.67 4.10 -21.67
CA HIS A 50 14.76 4.61 -20.29
C HIS A 50 13.91 3.80 -19.30
N LEU A 51 12.74 3.32 -19.70
CA LEU A 51 11.94 2.40 -18.86
C LEU A 51 12.75 1.14 -18.56
N GLU A 52 13.27 0.50 -19.60
CA GLU A 52 14.12 -0.68 -19.51
C GLU A 52 15.29 -0.46 -18.56
N THR A 53 16.04 0.63 -18.79
CA THR A 53 17.23 0.98 -17.99
C THR A 53 16.89 1.07 -16.49
N HIS A 54 15.80 1.76 -16.14
CA HIS A 54 15.41 1.90 -14.74
C HIS A 54 14.96 0.58 -14.12
N VAL A 55 14.21 -0.25 -14.85
CA VAL A 55 13.77 -1.55 -14.32
C VAL A 55 14.95 -2.50 -14.13
N PHE A 56 15.85 -2.61 -15.12
CA PHE A 56 17.00 -3.50 -15.05
C PHE A 56 17.99 -3.10 -13.94
N ALA A 57 18.14 -1.79 -13.69
CA ALA A 57 19.01 -1.28 -12.63
C ALA A 57 18.58 -1.74 -11.22
N GLU A 58 17.30 -2.03 -11.00
CA GLU A 58 16.79 -2.44 -9.70
C GLU A 58 16.87 -3.96 -9.44
N ALA A 59 17.22 -4.76 -10.46
CA ALA A 59 17.30 -6.22 -10.37
C ALA A 59 16.10 -6.86 -9.62
N PRO A 60 14.85 -6.60 -10.05
CA PRO A 60 13.66 -6.99 -9.30
C PRO A 60 13.47 -8.51 -9.28
N SER A 61 12.87 -9.02 -8.20
CA SER A 61 12.35 -10.40 -8.12
C SER A 61 10.84 -10.49 -8.35
N LEU A 62 10.13 -9.37 -8.19
CA LEU A 62 8.70 -9.23 -8.39
C LEU A 62 8.40 -7.84 -8.97
N ILE A 63 7.55 -7.75 -9.97
CA ILE A 63 7.12 -6.49 -10.60
C ILE A 63 5.60 -6.41 -10.62
N PHE A 64 5.08 -5.33 -10.03
CA PHE A 64 3.70 -4.91 -10.19
C PHE A 64 3.57 -4.02 -11.44
N VAL A 65 2.79 -4.46 -12.43
CA VAL A 65 2.64 -3.77 -13.72
C VAL A 65 1.29 -3.06 -13.78
N ALA A 66 1.30 -1.72 -13.69
CA ALA A 66 0.09 -0.89 -13.60
C ALA A 66 0.04 0.15 -14.74
N TYR A 67 -0.60 -0.22 -15.86
CA TYR A 67 -0.80 0.61 -17.04
C TYR A 67 -2.26 0.51 -17.54
N GLY A 68 -2.63 1.28 -18.57
CA GLY A 68 -3.95 1.25 -19.21
C GLY A 68 -4.83 2.45 -18.90
N GLY A 69 -4.55 3.19 -17.82
CA GLY A 69 -5.35 4.35 -17.43
C GLY A 69 -5.18 5.57 -18.35
N ASN A 70 -3.99 5.80 -18.90
CA ASN A 70 -3.77 6.88 -19.87
C ASN A 70 -4.22 6.44 -21.27
N GLU A 71 -4.00 5.17 -21.61
CA GLU A 71 -4.33 4.60 -22.90
C GLU A 71 -5.84 4.53 -23.11
N SER A 72 -6.63 4.31 -22.05
CA SER A 72 -8.10 4.24 -22.13
C SER A 72 -8.76 5.52 -22.65
N PHE A 73 -8.08 6.67 -22.63
CA PHE A 73 -8.61 7.90 -23.26
C PHE A 73 -8.73 7.79 -24.79
N ALA A 74 -8.01 6.87 -25.43
CA ALA A 74 -8.18 6.57 -26.86
C ALA A 74 -9.45 5.73 -27.16
N GLY A 75 -10.16 5.27 -26.13
CA GLY A 75 -11.34 4.43 -26.27
C GLY A 75 -11.05 3.10 -26.96
N GLU A 76 -12.07 2.52 -27.59
CA GLU A 76 -11.97 1.26 -28.33
C GLU A 76 -10.90 1.30 -29.45
N ASN A 77 -10.75 2.44 -30.13
CA ASN A 77 -9.77 2.62 -31.21
C ASN A 77 -8.31 2.47 -30.75
N GLY A 78 -8.02 2.67 -29.46
CA GLY A 78 -6.67 2.51 -28.90
C GLY A 78 -6.37 1.11 -28.39
N LEU A 79 -7.38 0.23 -28.32
CA LEU A 79 -7.27 -1.04 -27.61
C LEU A 79 -6.23 -1.98 -28.23
N ASP A 80 -6.23 -2.12 -29.56
CA ASP A 80 -5.26 -2.98 -30.26
C ASP A 80 -3.82 -2.50 -30.05
N SER A 81 -3.59 -1.19 -30.09
CA SER A 81 -2.28 -0.58 -29.83
C SER A 81 -1.84 -0.82 -28.38
N PHE A 82 -2.77 -0.68 -27.43
CA PHE A 82 -2.50 -0.96 -26.03
C PHE A 82 -2.14 -2.42 -25.80
N ILE A 83 -2.89 -3.38 -26.35
CA ILE A 83 -2.59 -4.81 -26.21
C ILE A 83 -1.19 -5.11 -26.75
N ALA A 84 -0.86 -4.66 -27.96
CA ALA A 84 0.45 -4.88 -28.56
C ALA A 84 1.60 -4.25 -27.72
N GLY A 85 1.39 -3.04 -27.20
CA GLY A 85 2.37 -2.38 -26.34
C GLY A 85 2.52 -3.08 -24.99
N TYR A 86 1.42 -3.52 -24.38
CA TYR A 86 1.42 -4.24 -23.11
C TYR A 86 2.11 -5.59 -23.25
N GLU A 87 1.86 -6.35 -24.34
CA GLU A 87 2.57 -7.60 -24.62
C GLU A 87 4.07 -7.40 -24.75
N ARG A 88 4.51 -6.39 -25.52
CA ARG A 88 5.93 -6.03 -25.63
C ARG A 88 6.52 -5.69 -24.26
N LEU A 89 5.82 -4.88 -23.47
CA LEU A 89 6.25 -4.51 -22.13
C LEU A 89 6.40 -5.77 -21.25
N LEU A 90 5.43 -6.67 -21.26
CA LEU A 90 5.49 -7.92 -20.48
C LEU A 90 6.67 -8.80 -20.89
N ASP A 91 6.96 -8.93 -22.19
CA ASP A 91 8.12 -9.71 -22.66
C ASP A 91 9.44 -9.14 -22.13
N VAL A 92 9.58 -7.81 -22.16
CA VAL A 92 10.75 -7.10 -21.65
C VAL A 92 10.87 -7.25 -20.13
N LEU A 93 9.79 -7.04 -19.38
CA LEU A 93 9.80 -7.18 -17.93
C LEU A 93 10.06 -8.63 -17.51
N ALA A 94 9.50 -9.62 -18.21
CA ALA A 94 9.75 -11.03 -17.95
C ALA A 94 11.22 -11.43 -18.18
N SER A 95 11.93 -10.74 -19.09
CA SER A 95 13.36 -10.99 -19.33
C SER A 95 14.26 -10.68 -18.13
N THR A 96 13.77 -9.93 -17.14
CA THR A 96 14.45 -9.71 -15.86
C THR A 96 14.53 -11.00 -15.01
N GLY A 97 13.66 -11.97 -15.26
CA GLY A 97 13.45 -13.14 -14.40
C GLY A 97 12.51 -12.89 -13.20
N ALA A 98 11.96 -11.69 -13.06
CA ALA A 98 10.99 -11.36 -12.02
C ALA A 98 9.63 -12.02 -12.26
N GLU A 99 8.93 -12.35 -11.18
CA GLU A 99 7.49 -12.65 -11.26
C GLU A 99 6.72 -11.36 -11.60
N LEU A 100 5.70 -11.46 -12.45
CA LEU A 100 4.85 -10.32 -12.82
C LEU A 100 3.45 -10.46 -12.20
N ILE A 101 2.97 -9.37 -11.60
CA ILE A 101 1.58 -9.21 -11.15
C ILE A 101 0.99 -8.02 -11.89
N LEU A 102 -0.12 -8.23 -12.58
CA LEU A 102 -0.78 -7.17 -13.34
C LEU A 102 -1.82 -6.46 -12.48
N LEU A 103 -1.91 -5.14 -12.58
CA LEU A 103 -2.93 -4.34 -11.92
C LEU A 103 -3.78 -3.67 -12.99
N THR A 104 -5.10 -3.79 -12.86
CA THR A 104 -6.00 -2.98 -13.67
C THR A 104 -5.96 -1.52 -13.22
N PRO A 105 -6.31 -0.56 -14.09
CA PRO A 105 -6.57 0.82 -13.68
C PRO A 105 -7.65 0.93 -12.61
N THR A 106 -7.67 2.03 -11.85
CA THR A 106 -8.79 2.36 -10.94
C THR A 106 -9.94 3.02 -11.71
N PRO A 107 -11.20 2.87 -11.28
CA PRO A 107 -12.30 3.60 -11.89
C PRO A 107 -12.18 5.11 -11.62
N CYS A 108 -12.80 5.91 -12.51
CA CYS A 108 -12.99 7.33 -12.29
C CYS A 108 -14.26 7.59 -11.47
N GLU A 109 -14.23 8.59 -10.59
CA GLU A 109 -15.38 9.04 -9.80
C GLU A 109 -15.95 10.35 -10.34
N ALA A 110 -17.21 10.61 -10.03
CA ALA A 110 -17.83 11.90 -10.30
C ALA A 110 -17.18 12.97 -9.41
N ALA A 111 -16.54 13.97 -10.01
CA ALA A 111 -15.82 15.04 -9.29
C ALA A 111 -16.57 16.38 -9.31
N GLY A 112 -17.89 16.32 -9.16
CA GLY A 112 -18.78 17.47 -9.13
C GLY A 112 -19.32 17.91 -10.50
N PRO A 113 -20.32 18.80 -10.52
CA PRO A 113 -21.13 19.09 -11.72
C PRO A 113 -20.37 19.84 -12.83
N ALA A 114 -19.20 20.42 -12.53
CA ALA A 114 -18.39 21.13 -13.50
C ALA A 114 -17.47 20.21 -14.33
N LEU A 115 -17.30 18.96 -13.91
CA LEU A 115 -16.51 17.95 -14.61
C LEU A 115 -17.41 16.99 -15.38
N ARG A 116 -16.86 16.38 -16.43
CA ARG A 116 -17.62 15.44 -17.27
C ARG A 116 -17.99 14.21 -16.44
N ASP A 117 -19.19 13.68 -16.70
CA ASP A 117 -19.62 12.38 -16.17
C ASP A 117 -18.57 11.31 -16.51
N PRO A 118 -18.06 10.56 -15.52
CA PRO A 118 -17.05 9.52 -15.74
C PRO A 118 -17.57 8.31 -16.51
N ALA A 119 -18.89 8.16 -16.75
CA ALA A 119 -19.49 6.98 -17.37
C ALA A 119 -18.79 6.53 -18.66
N THR A 120 -18.54 7.46 -19.59
CA THR A 120 -17.83 7.14 -20.85
C THR A 120 -16.40 6.70 -20.59
N GLN A 121 -15.68 7.37 -19.68
CA GLN A 121 -14.30 7.00 -19.37
C GLN A 121 -14.23 5.66 -18.64
N ASN A 122 -15.18 5.35 -17.75
CA ASN A 122 -15.27 4.07 -17.07
C ASN A 122 -15.65 2.93 -18.02
N ALA A 123 -16.47 3.19 -19.05
CA ALA A 123 -16.71 2.23 -20.12
C ALA A 123 -15.40 1.91 -20.88
N ASN A 124 -14.60 2.93 -21.18
CA ASN A 124 -13.28 2.71 -21.79
C ASN A 124 -12.33 1.97 -20.84
N LEU A 125 -12.18 2.40 -19.58
CA LEU A 125 -11.33 1.74 -18.59
C LEU A 125 -11.69 0.26 -18.40
N ARG A 126 -12.97 -0.09 -18.52
CA ARG A 126 -13.43 -1.49 -18.50
C ARG A 126 -12.83 -2.31 -19.65
N LEU A 127 -12.84 -1.79 -20.89
CA LEU A 127 -12.24 -2.49 -22.04
C LEU A 127 -10.75 -2.82 -21.81
N TYR A 128 -10.01 -1.85 -21.26
CA TYR A 128 -8.57 -2.01 -21.02
C TYR A 128 -8.31 -2.94 -19.82
N SER A 129 -9.14 -2.86 -18.78
CA SER A 129 -9.08 -3.78 -17.64
C SER A 129 -9.44 -5.22 -18.04
N ASP A 130 -10.41 -5.41 -18.92
CA ASP A 130 -10.77 -6.71 -19.49
C ASP A 130 -9.61 -7.28 -20.32
N ALA A 131 -8.95 -6.46 -21.14
CA ALA A 131 -7.77 -6.87 -21.90
C ALA A 131 -6.59 -7.26 -20.99
N ILE A 132 -6.33 -6.52 -19.91
CA ILE A 132 -5.31 -6.88 -18.91
C ILE A 132 -5.64 -8.24 -18.26
N ARG A 133 -6.90 -8.47 -17.87
CA ARG A 133 -7.34 -9.75 -17.30
C ARG A 133 -7.16 -10.91 -18.28
N GLN A 134 -7.53 -10.72 -19.55
CA GLN A 134 -7.36 -11.73 -20.59
C GLN A 134 -5.88 -12.05 -20.85
N LEU A 135 -5.02 -11.03 -20.94
CA LEU A 135 -3.57 -11.23 -21.09
C LEU A 135 -2.97 -11.93 -19.87
N ALA A 136 -3.42 -11.59 -18.65
CA ALA A 136 -3.00 -12.27 -17.43
C ALA A 136 -3.35 -13.76 -17.48
N GLU A 137 -4.58 -14.11 -17.86
CA GLU A 137 -5.04 -15.49 -18.00
C GLU A 137 -4.24 -16.26 -19.04
N GLN A 138 -4.08 -15.69 -20.25
CA GLN A 138 -3.36 -16.30 -21.36
C GLN A 138 -1.89 -16.56 -21.02
N ARG A 139 -1.25 -15.63 -20.30
CA ARG A 139 0.17 -15.70 -19.93
C ARG A 139 0.41 -16.25 -18.52
N GLN A 140 -0.66 -16.69 -17.84
CA GLN A 140 -0.63 -17.26 -16.49
C GLN A 140 -0.04 -16.32 -15.41
N TYR A 141 -0.23 -15.02 -15.56
CA TYR A 141 0.12 -14.04 -14.54
C TYR A 141 -1.01 -13.86 -13.51
N ARG A 142 -0.64 -13.48 -12.28
CA ARG A 142 -1.62 -13.03 -11.29
C ARG A 142 -2.12 -11.63 -11.67
N VAL A 143 -3.39 -11.37 -11.36
CA VAL A 143 -4.02 -10.05 -11.56
C VAL A 143 -4.64 -9.55 -10.27
N VAL A 144 -4.54 -8.24 -10.05
CA VAL A 144 -5.27 -7.50 -9.02
C VAL A 144 -6.25 -6.58 -9.74
N ASP A 145 -7.56 -6.86 -9.62
CA ASP A 145 -8.60 -6.08 -10.30
C ASP A 145 -9.03 -4.86 -9.45
N LEU A 146 -8.18 -3.83 -9.44
CA LEU A 146 -8.51 -2.55 -8.81
C LEU A 146 -9.70 -1.84 -9.48
N PHE A 147 -10.05 -2.17 -10.72
CA PHE A 147 -11.15 -1.53 -11.43
C PHE A 147 -12.48 -1.95 -10.84
N SER A 148 -12.62 -3.26 -10.58
CA SER A 148 -13.85 -3.87 -10.09
C SER A 148 -13.90 -3.99 -8.57
N GLN A 149 -12.75 -4.10 -7.88
CA GLN A 149 -12.70 -4.48 -6.46
C GLN A 149 -12.44 -3.33 -5.49
N LEU A 150 -11.99 -2.17 -5.97
CA LEU A 150 -11.65 -1.05 -5.09
C LEU A 150 -12.87 -0.52 -4.31
N GLU A 151 -13.97 -0.23 -5.01
CA GLU A 151 -15.22 0.25 -4.38
C GLU A 151 -15.86 -0.84 -3.50
N PRO A 152 -16.02 -2.11 -3.93
CA PRO A 152 -16.48 -3.18 -3.04
C PRO A 152 -15.65 -3.32 -1.76
N THR A 153 -14.32 -3.26 -1.86
CA THR A 153 -13.44 -3.33 -0.69
C THR A 153 -13.64 -2.15 0.26
N ALA A 154 -13.85 -0.94 -0.29
CA ALA A 154 -14.20 0.23 0.51
C ALA A 154 -15.53 0.04 1.26
N HIS A 155 -16.56 -0.45 0.58
CA HIS A 155 -17.87 -0.72 1.17
C HIS A 155 -17.84 -1.80 2.24
N GLU A 156 -17.09 -2.89 2.02
CA GLU A 156 -16.88 -3.94 3.02
C GLU A 156 -16.21 -3.41 4.29
N LEU A 157 -15.31 -2.43 4.13
CA LEU A 157 -14.67 -1.72 5.24
C LEU A 157 -15.50 -0.54 5.76
N GLY A 158 -16.78 -0.43 5.38
CA GLY A 158 -17.71 0.57 5.90
C GLY A 158 -17.48 1.99 5.37
N TYR A 159 -16.79 2.17 4.25
CA TYR A 159 -16.53 3.48 3.64
C TYR A 159 -17.24 3.63 2.30
N THR A 160 -18.14 4.61 2.20
CA THR A 160 -18.92 4.94 0.98
C THR A 160 -18.64 6.36 0.46
N GLY A 161 -17.53 6.97 0.90
CA GLY A 161 -17.15 8.33 0.50
C GLY A 161 -16.28 8.35 -0.76
N PRO A 162 -15.86 9.55 -1.21
CA PRO A 162 -15.01 9.70 -2.39
C PRO A 162 -13.61 9.14 -2.17
N LEU A 163 -13.15 8.31 -3.11
CA LEU A 163 -11.83 7.70 -3.14
C LEU A 163 -10.79 8.57 -3.83
N THR A 164 -11.21 9.55 -4.64
CA THR A 164 -10.38 10.43 -5.46
C THR A 164 -10.56 11.91 -5.09
N ASP A 165 -9.55 12.74 -5.40
CA ASP A 165 -9.64 14.20 -5.19
C ASP A 165 -10.10 14.98 -6.43
N ASN A 166 -9.95 14.40 -7.61
CA ASN A 166 -10.26 15.04 -8.89
C ASN A 166 -11.00 14.12 -9.87
N GLY A 167 -11.59 13.03 -9.37
CA GLY A 167 -12.32 12.05 -10.17
C GLY A 167 -11.43 11.01 -10.85
N MET A 168 -10.10 11.13 -10.77
CA MET A 168 -9.17 10.16 -11.37
C MET A 168 -8.11 9.68 -10.39
N HIS A 169 -7.56 10.59 -9.59
CA HIS A 169 -6.43 10.28 -8.74
C HIS A 169 -6.88 10.08 -7.30
N LEU A 170 -6.47 8.95 -6.73
CA LEU A 170 -6.83 8.58 -5.36
C LEU A 170 -6.35 9.62 -4.33
N THR A 171 -7.18 9.82 -3.31
CA THR A 171 -6.83 10.49 -2.05
C THR A 171 -5.86 9.62 -1.24
N SER A 172 -5.36 10.14 -0.11
CA SER A 172 -4.58 9.32 0.83
C SER A 172 -5.36 8.09 1.32
N LEU A 173 -6.65 8.24 1.63
CA LEU A 173 -7.53 7.14 2.00
C LEU A 173 -7.78 6.19 0.83
N GLY A 174 -7.97 6.73 -0.39
CA GLY A 174 -8.12 5.91 -1.59
C GLY A 174 -6.90 5.02 -1.84
N TYR A 175 -5.68 5.53 -1.62
CA TYR A 175 -4.46 4.72 -1.70
C TYR A 175 -4.34 3.69 -0.58
N TRP A 176 -4.77 4.01 0.64
CA TRP A 176 -4.88 3.01 1.71
C TRP A 176 -5.87 1.88 1.33
N LEU A 177 -7.05 2.23 0.81
CA LEU A 177 -8.04 1.25 0.34
C LEU A 177 -7.55 0.42 -0.86
N ALA A 178 -6.79 1.04 -1.77
CA ALA A 178 -6.15 0.31 -2.86
C ALA A 178 -5.11 -0.69 -2.33
N ALA A 179 -4.33 -0.34 -1.31
CA ALA A 179 -3.43 -1.29 -0.64
C ALA A 179 -4.20 -2.47 -0.01
N GLN A 180 -5.30 -2.19 0.68
CA GLN A 180 -6.17 -3.25 1.22
C GLN A 180 -6.74 -4.15 0.12
N THR A 181 -7.12 -3.57 -1.02
CA THR A 181 -7.62 -4.31 -2.20
C THR A 181 -6.53 -5.20 -2.79
N VAL A 182 -5.31 -4.68 -2.96
CA VAL A 182 -4.16 -5.48 -3.43
C VAL A 182 -3.91 -6.67 -2.51
N LEU A 183 -3.88 -6.45 -1.18
CA LEU A 183 -3.68 -7.54 -0.23
C LEU A 183 -4.79 -8.60 -0.36
N LYS A 184 -6.06 -8.18 -0.37
CA LYS A 184 -7.22 -9.07 -0.51
C LYS A 184 -7.15 -9.92 -1.79
N GLU A 185 -6.93 -9.29 -2.95
CA GLU A 185 -6.86 -9.97 -4.25
C GLU A 185 -5.70 -10.97 -4.34
N LEU A 186 -4.59 -10.70 -3.63
CA LEU A 186 -3.46 -11.62 -3.52
C LEU A 186 -3.65 -12.72 -2.46
N GLY A 187 -4.79 -12.75 -1.77
CA GLY A 187 -5.05 -13.67 -0.66
C GLY A 187 -4.15 -13.40 0.55
N LEU A 188 -3.62 -12.18 0.66
CA LEU A 188 -2.79 -11.73 1.77
C LEU A 188 -3.68 -11.03 2.79
N GLN A 189 -3.49 -11.36 4.07
CA GLN A 189 -4.12 -10.64 5.16
C GLN A 189 -3.07 -10.32 6.22
N PRO A 190 -2.97 -9.06 6.68
CA PRO A 190 -2.14 -8.76 7.83
C PRO A 190 -2.68 -9.54 9.02
N THR A 191 -1.79 -10.13 9.81
CA THR A 191 -2.20 -10.88 11.00
C THR A 191 -2.84 -9.92 12.00
N SER A 192 -4.13 -10.10 12.26
CA SER A 192 -4.88 -9.32 13.25
C SER A 192 -4.97 -10.07 14.57
N CYS A 193 -4.62 -9.38 15.66
CA CYS A 193 -4.74 -9.93 17.01
C CYS A 193 -6.21 -9.86 17.47
N GLN A 194 -6.79 -11.02 17.76
CA GLN A 194 -8.12 -11.16 18.36
C GLN A 194 -7.94 -11.84 19.71
N CYS A 195 -8.30 -11.15 20.80
CA CYS A 195 -8.12 -11.64 22.16
C CYS A 195 -9.47 -11.85 22.85
N GLU A 196 -9.64 -12.99 23.52
CA GLU A 196 -10.75 -13.26 24.42
C GLU A 196 -10.20 -13.57 25.81
N LEU A 197 -10.68 -12.83 26.81
CA LEU A 197 -10.29 -12.97 28.21
C LEU A 197 -11.53 -13.33 29.04
N ASP A 198 -11.37 -14.31 29.93
CA ASP A 198 -12.33 -14.62 30.97
C ASP A 198 -11.83 -14.07 32.31
N ALA A 199 -12.48 -13.00 32.80
CA ALA A 199 -12.08 -12.29 34.00
C ALA A 199 -12.31 -13.09 35.29
N GLU A 200 -13.24 -14.05 35.29
CA GLU A 200 -13.52 -14.91 36.44
C GLU A 200 -12.60 -16.13 36.44
N GLY A 201 -12.53 -16.83 35.30
CA GLY A 201 -11.69 -18.02 35.15
C GLY A 201 -10.19 -17.74 35.02
N MET A 202 -9.80 -16.48 34.83
CA MET A 202 -8.43 -16.04 34.54
C MET A 202 -7.81 -16.82 33.37
N GLN A 203 -8.59 -16.96 32.29
CA GLN A 203 -8.18 -17.65 31.06
C GLN A 203 -8.13 -16.68 29.90
N ALA A 204 -7.25 -16.97 28.94
CA ALA A 204 -7.11 -16.20 27.72
C ALA A 204 -7.08 -17.12 26.50
N ARG A 205 -7.70 -16.69 25.42
CA ARG A 205 -7.56 -17.25 24.08
C ARG A 205 -7.22 -16.13 23.12
N ALA A 206 -6.37 -16.43 22.15
CA ALA A 206 -5.96 -15.45 21.17
C ALA A 206 -5.72 -16.08 19.80
N VAL A 207 -6.07 -15.34 18.75
CA VAL A 207 -5.77 -15.66 17.35
C VAL A 207 -4.94 -14.51 16.77
N GLY A 208 -3.90 -14.84 16.02
CA GLY A 208 -3.02 -13.83 15.39
C GLY A 208 -2.07 -13.12 16.36
N CYS A 209 -2.02 -13.55 17.63
CA CYS A 209 -1.10 -13.06 18.65
C CYS A 209 -1.06 -14.07 19.81
N ARG A 210 -0.16 -13.85 20.77
CA ARG A 210 -0.07 -14.64 21.99
C ARG A 210 -0.38 -13.76 23.20
N VAL A 211 -1.31 -14.21 24.04
CA VAL A 211 -1.56 -13.63 25.36
C VAL A 211 -0.83 -14.45 26.42
N ALA A 212 -0.15 -13.78 27.33
CA ALA A 212 0.56 -14.36 28.46
C ALA A 212 0.46 -13.45 29.68
N GLN A 213 0.92 -13.94 30.84
CA GLN A 213 1.02 -13.15 32.07
C GLN A 213 -0.31 -12.52 32.52
N LEU A 214 -1.46 -13.16 32.21
CA LEU A 214 -2.76 -12.72 32.71
C LEU A 214 -2.78 -12.80 34.24
N ALA A 215 -2.98 -11.66 34.88
CA ALA A 215 -2.94 -11.47 36.32
C ALA A 215 -3.98 -10.44 36.78
N GLY A 216 -4.12 -10.28 38.09
CA GLY A 216 -5.08 -9.35 38.70
C GLY A 216 -6.32 -10.06 39.23
N ASN A 217 -7.48 -9.43 39.05
CA ASN A 217 -8.80 -9.94 39.46
C ASN A 217 -9.89 -9.42 38.52
N ALA A 218 -11.13 -9.86 38.73
CA ALA A 218 -12.24 -9.51 37.83
C ALA A 218 -12.51 -7.99 37.68
N ALA A 219 -12.05 -7.14 38.60
CA ALA A 219 -12.18 -5.69 38.51
C ALA A 219 -10.94 -4.97 37.93
N HIS A 220 -9.82 -5.67 37.76
CA HIS A 220 -8.56 -5.12 37.25
C HIS A 220 -7.68 -6.25 36.72
N LEU A 221 -7.53 -6.32 35.40
CA LEU A 221 -6.75 -7.34 34.72
C LEU A 221 -5.47 -6.72 34.18
N GLN A 222 -4.40 -7.51 34.12
CA GLN A 222 -3.17 -7.14 33.44
C GLN A 222 -2.68 -8.33 32.65
N TRP A 223 -2.23 -8.11 31.42
CA TRP A 223 -1.69 -9.18 30.58
C TRP A 223 -0.72 -8.62 29.54
N ARG A 224 0.12 -9.52 29.02
CA ARG A 224 1.05 -9.20 27.95
C ARG A 224 0.61 -9.86 26.66
N MET A 225 0.60 -9.08 25.60
CA MET A 225 0.30 -9.53 24.24
C MET A 225 1.60 -9.51 23.45
N SER A 226 1.86 -10.56 22.68
CA SER A 226 3.07 -10.72 21.86
C SER A 226 2.71 -11.19 20.46
N ASP A 227 3.66 -11.08 19.54
CA ASP A 227 3.47 -11.36 18.11
C ASP A 227 2.40 -10.45 17.47
N VAL A 228 2.18 -9.25 18.02
CA VAL A 228 1.20 -8.30 17.48
C VAL A 228 1.82 -7.53 16.33
N SER A 229 1.34 -7.79 15.11
CA SER A 229 1.84 -7.13 13.91
C SER A 229 1.37 -5.67 13.81
N PRO A 230 2.21 -4.75 13.30
CA PRO A 230 1.78 -3.39 12.99
C PRO A 230 0.68 -3.39 11.92
N ALA A 231 -0.46 -2.76 12.22
CA ALA A 231 -1.52 -2.53 11.25
C ALA A 231 -1.49 -1.07 10.80
N ILE A 232 -1.37 -0.85 9.48
CA ILE A 232 -1.32 0.49 8.92
C ILE A 232 -2.72 1.12 9.02
N PRO A 233 -2.90 2.20 9.79
CA PRO A 233 -4.22 2.76 10.01
C PRO A 233 -4.71 3.56 8.78
N PRO A 234 -6.02 3.61 8.53
CA PRO A 234 -6.57 4.51 7.52
C PRO A 234 -6.36 5.98 7.93
N PRO A 235 -6.06 6.89 6.97
CA PRO A 235 -5.87 8.30 7.29
C PRO A 235 -7.19 9.03 7.53
N ASN A 236 -7.26 9.80 8.62
CA ASN A 236 -8.33 10.77 8.93
C ASN A 236 -9.77 10.22 8.99
N VAL A 237 -9.93 8.90 9.02
CA VAL A 237 -11.22 8.21 9.17
C VAL A 237 -11.05 7.05 10.13
N GLN A 238 -12.12 6.72 10.84
CA GLN A 238 -12.20 5.50 11.64
C GLN A 238 -12.94 4.45 10.82
N LEU A 239 -12.26 3.35 10.50
CA LEU A 239 -12.86 2.19 9.84
C LEU A 239 -12.85 0.98 10.79
N PRO A 240 -13.71 -0.02 10.57
CA PRO A 240 -13.69 -1.27 11.32
C PRO A 240 -12.29 -1.89 11.30
N SER A 241 -11.84 -2.37 12.47
CA SER A 241 -10.58 -3.07 12.63
C SER A 241 -10.85 -4.55 12.82
N THR A 242 -10.02 -5.41 12.23
CA THR A 242 -10.04 -6.85 12.50
C THR A 242 -9.32 -7.21 13.80
N GLN A 243 -8.60 -6.26 14.40
CA GLN A 243 -8.06 -6.41 15.75
C GLN A 243 -9.16 -6.17 16.76
N SER A 244 -9.38 -7.14 17.66
CA SER A 244 -10.46 -7.07 18.63
C SER A 244 -10.05 -7.62 19.98
N ILE A 245 -10.77 -7.18 21.01
CA ILE A 245 -10.69 -7.75 22.33
C ILE A 245 -12.09 -7.95 22.89
N ARG A 246 -12.30 -9.10 23.52
CA ARG A 246 -13.51 -9.44 24.25
C ARG A 246 -13.11 -9.84 25.66
N ILE A 247 -13.78 -9.28 26.66
CA ILE A 247 -13.55 -9.61 28.06
C ILE A 247 -14.89 -9.98 28.70
N THR A 248 -15.05 -11.24 29.05
CA THR A 248 -16.28 -11.76 29.67
C THR A 248 -16.16 -11.80 31.19
N HIS A 249 -17.30 -11.79 31.87
CA HIS A 249 -17.41 -11.89 33.34
C HIS A 249 -16.74 -10.73 34.11
N LEU A 250 -16.64 -9.55 33.50
CA LEU A 250 -16.35 -8.32 34.23
C LEU A 250 -17.55 -7.98 35.14
N PRO A 251 -17.32 -7.58 36.41
CA PRO A 251 -18.37 -7.00 37.24
C PRO A 251 -18.99 -5.76 36.58
N PRO A 252 -20.27 -5.45 36.83
CA PRO A 252 -20.92 -4.27 36.26
C PRO A 252 -20.12 -2.99 36.55
N GLY A 253 -19.78 -2.24 35.50
CA GLY A 253 -18.96 -1.04 35.63
C GLY A 253 -18.45 -0.52 34.29
N ASN A 254 -17.66 0.56 34.36
CA ASN A 254 -16.92 1.12 33.25
C ASN A 254 -15.44 0.80 33.42
N TYR A 255 -14.82 0.26 32.38
CA TYR A 255 -13.41 -0.13 32.39
C TYR A 255 -12.67 0.60 31.29
N GLN A 256 -11.43 1.01 31.60
CA GLN A 256 -10.53 1.65 30.65
C GLN A 256 -9.41 0.67 30.33
N LEU A 257 -9.26 0.35 29.05
CA LEU A 257 -8.10 -0.35 28.53
C LEU A 257 -6.93 0.64 28.36
N ARG A 258 -5.77 0.24 28.85
CA ARG A 258 -4.50 0.96 28.66
C ARG A 258 -3.53 0.05 27.93
N LEU A 259 -2.90 0.58 26.87
CA LEU A 259 -1.91 -0.13 26.07
C LEU A 259 -0.57 0.56 26.24
N ASN A 260 0.44 -0.17 26.71
CA ASN A 260 1.76 0.36 27.10
C ASN A 260 1.64 1.57 28.04
N GLY A 261 0.67 1.53 28.97
CA GLY A 261 0.41 2.61 29.92
C GLY A 261 -0.37 3.82 29.36
N HIS A 262 -0.76 3.81 28.08
CA HIS A 262 -1.56 4.89 27.47
C HIS A 262 -3.03 4.49 27.38
N PRO A 263 -3.98 5.35 27.77
CA PRO A 263 -5.41 5.10 27.60
C PRO A 263 -5.76 4.83 26.13
N ALA A 264 -6.45 3.72 25.86
CA ALA A 264 -6.87 3.33 24.51
C ALA A 264 -8.39 3.53 24.32
N ILE A 265 -9.21 2.87 25.14
CA ILE A 265 -10.67 2.99 25.09
C ILE A 265 -11.28 2.79 26.49
N THR A 266 -12.42 3.43 26.73
CA THR A 266 -13.25 3.20 27.92
C THR A 266 -14.62 2.70 27.45
N ALA A 267 -15.10 1.60 28.03
CA ALA A 267 -16.39 1.00 27.69
C ALA A 267 -17.00 0.26 28.88
N THR A 268 -18.29 -0.10 28.78
CA THR A 268 -19.01 -0.82 29.84
C THR A 268 -18.62 -2.29 29.87
N ALA A 269 -18.87 -2.97 30.99
CA ALA A 269 -18.71 -4.43 31.10
C ALA A 269 -19.45 -5.20 29.98
N ASP A 270 -20.64 -4.74 29.60
CA ASP A 270 -21.44 -5.34 28.53
C ASP A 270 -20.77 -5.14 27.16
N ASP A 271 -20.28 -3.92 26.87
CA ASP A 271 -19.55 -3.65 25.62
C ASP A 271 -18.28 -4.52 25.49
N TRP A 272 -17.54 -4.71 26.59
CA TRP A 272 -16.37 -5.59 26.62
C TRP A 272 -16.75 -7.05 26.40
N SER A 273 -17.89 -7.47 26.95
CA SER A 273 -18.43 -8.82 26.79
C SER A 273 -18.97 -9.08 25.39
N ASP A 274 -19.45 -8.05 24.68
CA ASP A 274 -19.83 -8.14 23.26
C ASP A 274 -18.60 -8.14 22.34
N GLY A 275 -17.53 -7.46 22.77
CA GLY A 275 -16.25 -7.39 22.08
C GLY A 275 -16.07 -6.07 21.34
N ILE A 276 -14.86 -5.51 21.43
CA ILE A 276 -14.51 -4.19 20.93
C ILE A 276 -13.43 -4.31 19.86
N SER A 277 -13.67 -3.66 18.71
CA SER A 277 -12.66 -3.49 17.66
C SER A 277 -11.72 -2.34 18.02
N LEU A 278 -10.42 -2.58 17.87
CA LEU A 278 -9.37 -1.66 18.32
C LEU A 278 -8.36 -1.43 17.19
N PRO A 279 -8.31 -0.24 16.57
CA PRO A 279 -7.32 0.05 15.54
C PRO A 279 -5.96 0.49 16.12
N THR A 280 -5.84 0.60 17.44
CA THR A 280 -4.76 1.35 18.09
C THR A 280 -3.63 0.51 18.67
N TRP A 281 -3.68 -0.83 18.60
CA TRP A 281 -2.69 -1.71 19.26
C TRP A 281 -1.25 -1.34 18.92
N THR A 282 -1.02 -1.04 17.66
CA THR A 282 0.30 -0.76 17.09
C THR A 282 0.33 0.55 16.34
N SER A 283 -0.62 1.47 16.59
CA SER A 283 -0.76 2.70 15.79
C SER A 283 0.49 3.58 15.82
N VAL A 284 1.19 3.67 16.95
CA VAL A 284 2.46 4.41 17.05
C VAL A 284 3.53 3.78 16.16
N GLN A 285 3.78 2.48 16.29
CA GLN A 285 4.75 1.73 15.48
C GLN A 285 4.40 1.80 13.99
N ALA A 286 3.12 1.61 13.63
CA ALA A 286 2.64 1.67 12.26
C ALA A 286 2.77 3.07 11.65
N ASN A 287 2.50 4.14 12.42
CA ASN A 287 2.71 5.51 11.97
C ASN A 287 4.19 5.85 11.77
N SER A 288 5.07 5.37 12.67
CA SER A 288 6.52 5.48 12.48
C SER A 288 6.99 4.73 11.24
N LEU A 289 6.52 3.49 11.03
CA LEU A 289 6.82 2.69 9.83
C LEU A 289 6.42 3.45 8.56
N LEU A 290 5.21 3.99 8.52
CA LEU A 290 4.69 4.73 7.37
C LEU A 290 5.49 6.03 7.14
N THR A 291 5.98 6.67 8.20
CA THR A 291 6.81 7.88 8.12
C THR A 291 8.17 7.57 7.48
N GLU A 292 8.86 6.52 7.95
CA GLU A 292 10.14 6.09 7.36
C GLU A 292 9.96 5.58 5.93
N MET A 293 8.86 4.88 5.63
CA MET A 293 8.55 4.44 4.26
C MET A 293 8.43 5.63 3.29
N ARG A 294 7.73 6.70 3.72
CA ARG A 294 7.60 7.94 2.92
C ARG A 294 8.93 8.65 2.76
N HIS A 295 9.74 8.69 3.81
CA HIS A 295 11.08 9.29 3.76
C HIS A 295 11.99 8.55 2.78
N LYS A 296 12.03 7.20 2.86
CA LYS A 296 12.74 6.35 1.91
C LYS A 296 12.27 6.59 0.48
N ASN A 297 10.96 6.66 0.26
CA ASN A 297 10.40 6.90 -1.08
C ASN A 297 10.77 8.26 -1.65
N GLN A 298 10.82 9.29 -0.80
CA GLN A 298 11.29 10.62 -1.21
C GLN A 298 12.76 10.59 -1.61
N LEU A 299 13.64 10.01 -0.78
CA LEU A 299 15.07 9.88 -1.06
C LEU A 299 15.30 9.11 -2.37
N TYR A 300 14.66 7.95 -2.51
CA TYR A 300 14.78 7.13 -3.70
C TYR A 300 14.27 7.88 -4.94
N PHE A 301 13.12 8.57 -4.86
CA PHE A 301 12.62 9.38 -5.97
C PHE A 301 13.64 10.42 -6.44
N HIS A 302 14.32 11.12 -5.52
CA HIS A 302 15.37 12.07 -5.88
C HIS A 302 16.62 11.39 -6.43
N ARG A 303 16.93 10.18 -5.98
CA ARG A 303 18.01 9.36 -6.53
C ARG A 303 17.73 9.00 -7.99
N TRP A 304 16.64 8.29 -8.27
CA TRP A 304 16.40 7.72 -9.61
C TRP A 304 15.81 8.73 -10.59
N ARG A 305 15.17 9.80 -10.08
CA ARG A 305 14.56 10.86 -10.87
C ARG A 305 14.89 12.25 -10.31
N PRO A 306 16.17 12.70 -10.39
CA PRO A 306 16.57 13.97 -9.83
C PRO A 306 15.93 15.15 -10.54
N GLN A 307 15.72 16.23 -9.77
CA GLN A 307 15.33 17.51 -10.35
C GLN A 307 16.48 18.05 -11.20
N ASN A 308 16.17 18.70 -12.32
CA ASN A 308 17.14 19.30 -13.25
C ASN A 308 18.05 18.31 -13.99
N GLU A 309 17.53 17.13 -14.31
CA GLU A 309 18.18 16.12 -15.15
C GLU A 309 18.86 16.68 -16.42
N THR A 310 18.29 17.72 -17.04
CA THR A 310 18.90 18.41 -18.19
C THR A 310 20.33 18.93 -17.92
N TYR A 311 20.56 19.42 -16.70
CA TYR A 311 21.81 19.99 -16.24
C TYR A 311 22.72 18.97 -15.57
N LEU A 312 22.16 17.87 -15.05
CA LEU A 312 22.95 16.82 -14.42
C LEU A 312 23.50 15.83 -15.45
N PHE A 313 22.66 15.39 -16.40
CA PHE A 313 22.98 14.26 -17.27
C PHE A 313 22.86 14.56 -18.77
N LEU A 314 22.05 15.54 -19.17
CA LEU A 314 21.76 15.77 -20.59
C LEU A 314 22.61 16.89 -21.22
N PHE A 315 22.09 17.55 -22.24
CA PHE A 315 22.82 18.49 -23.10
C PHE A 315 23.29 19.77 -22.41
N ARG A 316 22.82 20.09 -21.20
CA ARG A 316 23.32 21.21 -20.37
C ARG A 316 24.28 20.78 -19.26
N LYS A 317 24.77 19.53 -19.29
CA LYS A 317 25.72 19.00 -18.29
C LYS A 317 27.02 19.79 -18.14
N HIS A 318 27.41 20.57 -19.15
CA HIS A 318 28.60 21.41 -19.05
C HIS A 318 28.42 22.56 -18.04
N GLU A 319 27.19 22.91 -17.65
CA GLU A 319 26.91 23.99 -16.69
C GLU A 319 26.94 23.51 -15.24
N GLN A 320 26.37 22.34 -14.95
CA GLN A 320 26.21 21.83 -13.58
C GLN A 320 26.39 20.31 -13.44
N GLY A 321 26.93 19.63 -14.46
CA GLY A 321 27.08 18.17 -14.48
C GLY A 321 28.05 17.64 -13.43
N ASN A 322 28.93 18.50 -12.89
CA ASN A 322 29.77 18.15 -11.75
C ASN A 322 28.94 17.81 -10.50
N ASN A 323 27.71 18.33 -10.38
CA ASN A 323 26.81 18.03 -9.26
C ASN A 323 26.17 16.63 -9.36
N ALA A 324 26.30 15.94 -10.51
CA ALA A 324 25.80 14.57 -10.65
C ALA A 324 26.45 13.59 -9.67
N VAL A 325 27.61 13.94 -9.10
CA VAL A 325 28.29 13.18 -8.03
C VAL A 325 27.48 13.11 -6.73
N GLU A 326 26.45 13.95 -6.58
CA GLU A 326 25.53 13.92 -5.43
C GLU A 326 24.48 12.80 -5.58
N ILE A 327 24.19 12.34 -6.79
CA ILE A 327 23.13 11.35 -7.02
C ILE A 327 23.41 10.01 -6.33
N PRO A 328 24.63 9.43 -6.39
CA PRO A 328 24.96 8.24 -5.61
C PRO A 328 25.01 8.48 -4.09
N GLN A 329 25.08 9.72 -3.61
CA GLN A 329 25.12 10.01 -2.17
C GLN A 329 23.76 9.79 -1.48
N PHE A 330 22.67 9.62 -2.25
CA PHE A 330 21.38 9.17 -1.72
C PHE A 330 21.39 7.70 -1.31
N ASP A 331 22.22 6.86 -1.94
CA ASP A 331 22.25 5.41 -1.69
C ASP A 331 22.49 5.08 -0.20
N PRO A 332 23.52 5.63 0.49
CA PRO A 332 23.70 5.39 1.93
C PRO A 332 22.58 5.96 2.82
N LEU A 333 21.89 7.03 2.38
CA LEU A 333 20.75 7.60 3.11
C LEU A 333 19.54 6.67 3.00
N ILE A 334 19.31 6.10 1.81
CA ILE A 334 18.25 5.10 1.57
C ILE A 334 18.52 3.87 2.42
N ASP A 335 19.75 3.33 2.39
CA ASP A 335 20.15 2.16 3.18
C ASP A 335 19.92 2.39 4.69
N GLN A 336 20.24 3.58 5.19
CA GLN A 336 20.00 3.94 6.59
C GLN A 336 18.51 3.93 6.95
N VAL A 337 17.65 4.50 6.10
CA VAL A 337 16.20 4.51 6.35
C VAL A 337 15.61 3.10 6.21
N GLU A 338 16.07 2.30 5.24
CA GLU A 338 15.63 0.90 5.09
C GLU A 338 16.02 0.03 6.29
N ALA A 339 17.21 0.27 6.89
CA ALA A 339 17.60 -0.36 8.13
C ALA A 339 16.67 -0.01 9.31
N ALA A 340 16.09 1.19 9.33
CA ALA A 340 15.14 1.64 10.35
C ALA A 340 13.70 1.10 10.13
N ILE A 341 13.30 0.84 8.88
CA ILE A 341 12.00 0.25 8.52
C ILE A 341 11.85 -1.17 9.06
N ASN A 342 12.90 -2.00 8.95
CA ASN A 342 12.87 -3.41 9.32
C ASN A 342 12.39 -3.70 10.75
N PRO A 343 12.92 -3.06 11.82
CA PRO A 343 12.43 -3.27 13.18
C PRO A 343 11.00 -2.74 13.37
N LEU A 344 10.61 -1.67 12.68
CA LEU A 344 9.26 -1.11 12.77
C LEU A 344 8.20 -2.02 12.15
N ALA A 345 8.57 -2.86 11.19
CA ALA A 345 7.69 -3.85 10.60
C ALA A 345 7.51 -5.12 11.45
N GLN A 346 8.42 -5.39 12.39
CA GLN A 346 8.35 -6.62 13.19
C GLN A 346 7.15 -6.62 14.13
N PRO A 347 6.54 -7.78 14.38
CA PRO A 347 5.59 -7.95 15.46
C PRO A 347 6.20 -7.53 16.80
N THR A 348 5.41 -6.85 17.62
CA THR A 348 5.85 -6.32 18.92
C THR A 348 5.11 -6.96 20.08
N SER A 349 5.55 -6.63 21.29
CA SER A 349 4.80 -6.90 22.51
C SER A 349 4.10 -5.64 23.01
N ILE A 350 2.92 -5.83 23.60
CA ILE A 350 2.11 -4.77 24.20
C ILE A 350 1.75 -5.20 25.61
N GLU A 351 2.01 -4.34 26.58
CA GLU A 351 1.48 -4.47 27.94
C GLU A 351 0.07 -3.90 27.97
N ALA A 352 -0.89 -4.68 28.45
CA ALA A 352 -2.29 -4.28 28.55
C ALA A 352 -2.79 -4.37 29.99
N GLU A 353 -3.64 -3.41 30.35
CA GLU A 353 -4.24 -3.21 31.67
C GLU A 353 -5.68 -2.75 31.54
#